data_AF-A0A537H9F8-F1
#
_entry.id   AF-A0A537H9F8-F1
#
_cell.length_a   1.000
_cell.length_b   1.000
_cell.length_c   1.000
_cell.angle_alpha   90.00
_cell.angle_beta   90.00
_cell.angle_gamma   90.00
#
_symmetry.space_group_name_H-M   'P 1'
#
loop_
_entity.id
_entity.type
_entity.pdbx_description
1 polymer ?
#
loop_
_entity_poly.entity_id
_entity_poly.type
_entity_poly.pdbx_seq_one_letter_code
_entity_poly.pdbx_strand_id
1 'polypeptide(L)'
;HWGATERNENGVFIGMNEPKSRLMTEMRDLGMDLASLEKKRQFGYVDATEVRRIPEQARVGRIPVGGKELGLANLIELMQEGIEKLSPKRIVLDSISDLVFRFPRIEERRPAILDIVEVLQSTGATCLLTSELLSTGENRRLQPEEYLAEGVIMLRIVRKGVRTIQISKMRGTKIDTAPRPFVIRDNGIEVLAREEVYA
;
A
#
# COMPACT_ATOMS: atom_id res chain seq x y z
N HIS A 1 -0.24 9.64 -9.91
CA HIS A 1 -0.25 10.38 -11.19
C HIS A 1 -1.48 11.29 -11.32
N TRP A 2 -2.70 10.75 -11.57
CA TRP A 2 -3.91 11.56 -11.82
C TRP A 2 -4.20 12.64 -10.77
N GLY A 3 -4.02 12.34 -9.47
CA GLY A 3 -4.19 13.36 -8.42
C GLY A 3 -3.25 14.56 -8.61
N ALA A 4 -2.00 14.33 -8.97
CA ALA A 4 -1.04 15.39 -9.21
C ALA A 4 -1.32 16.16 -10.52
N THR A 5 -1.67 15.46 -11.60
CA THR A 5 -1.86 16.10 -12.92
C THR A 5 -3.19 16.80 -13.07
N GLU A 6 -4.28 16.20 -12.57
CA GLU A 6 -5.65 16.70 -12.78
C GLU A 6 -6.18 17.49 -11.58
N ARG A 7 -5.68 17.21 -10.38
CA ARG A 7 -6.18 17.84 -9.14
C ARG A 7 -5.14 18.70 -8.43
N ASN A 8 -3.91 18.76 -8.95
CA ASN A 8 -2.78 19.45 -8.31
C ASN A 8 -2.58 18.99 -6.84
N GLU A 9 -2.82 17.71 -6.59
CA GLU A 9 -2.69 17.09 -5.27
C GLU A 9 -1.36 16.35 -5.18
N ASN A 10 -0.50 16.82 -4.27
CA ASN A 10 0.78 16.17 -4.01
C ASN A 10 0.59 14.74 -3.51
N GLY A 11 1.45 13.84 -3.97
CA GLY A 11 1.44 12.42 -3.61
C GLY A 11 2.77 11.94 -3.04
N VAL A 12 2.72 11.12 -1.99
CA VAL A 12 3.88 10.38 -1.49
C VAL A 12 3.68 8.89 -1.74
N PHE A 13 4.71 8.22 -2.22
CA PHE A 13 4.79 6.76 -2.31
C PHE A 13 5.89 6.26 -1.36
N ILE A 14 5.51 5.41 -0.41
CA ILE A 14 6.44 4.74 0.51
C ILE A 14 6.61 3.31 0.03
N GLY A 15 7.78 3.00 -0.51
CA GLY A 15 8.10 1.68 -1.04
C GLY A 15 8.91 0.85 -0.03
N MET A 16 8.40 -0.33 0.30
CA MET A 16 9.05 -1.30 1.21
C MET A 16 9.76 -2.43 0.47
N ASN A 17 9.33 -2.74 -0.76
CA ASN A 17 9.78 -3.94 -1.48
C ASN A 17 10.71 -3.62 -2.65
N GLU A 18 10.51 -2.49 -3.30
CA GLU A 18 11.19 -2.12 -4.53
C GLU A 18 11.95 -0.81 -4.37
N PRO A 19 13.09 -0.63 -5.06
CA PRO A 19 13.78 0.65 -5.05
C PRO A 19 13.03 1.67 -5.92
N LYS A 20 13.22 2.96 -5.60
CA LYS A 20 12.65 4.07 -6.37
C LYS A 20 12.84 3.93 -7.88
N SER A 21 14.04 3.56 -8.32
CA SER A 21 14.38 3.45 -9.76
C SER A 21 13.44 2.51 -10.52
N ARG A 22 13.02 1.42 -9.87
CA ARG A 22 12.10 0.44 -10.46
C ARG A 22 10.71 1.03 -10.66
N LEU A 23 10.13 1.62 -9.61
CA LEU A 23 8.84 2.32 -9.70
C LEU A 23 8.85 3.39 -10.81
N MET A 24 9.91 4.20 -10.88
CA MET A 24 10.02 5.27 -11.88
C MET A 24 10.07 4.74 -13.32
N THR A 25 10.60 3.53 -13.52
CA THR A 25 10.68 2.87 -14.84
C THR A 25 9.33 2.26 -15.20
N GLU A 26 8.75 1.44 -14.31
CA GLU A 26 7.47 0.78 -14.56
C GLU A 26 6.33 1.78 -14.76
N MET A 27 6.32 2.88 -14.00
CA MET A 27 5.30 3.92 -14.16
C MET A 27 5.47 4.71 -15.46
N ARG A 28 6.71 4.91 -15.92
CA ARG A 28 6.98 5.53 -17.23
C ARG A 28 6.46 4.67 -18.37
N ASP A 29 6.64 3.35 -18.28
CA ASP A 29 6.14 2.39 -19.28
C ASP A 29 4.60 2.39 -19.35
N LEU A 30 3.93 2.77 -18.24
CA LEU A 30 2.49 3.00 -18.17
C LEU A 30 2.06 4.45 -18.53
N GLY A 31 2.96 5.23 -19.14
CA GLY A 31 2.69 6.61 -19.55
C GLY A 31 2.63 7.63 -18.39
N MET A 32 3.09 7.27 -17.19
CA MET A 32 3.08 8.13 -16.01
C MET A 32 4.48 8.69 -15.71
N ASP A 33 4.74 9.94 -16.08
CA ASP A 33 6.04 10.58 -15.85
C ASP A 33 6.20 11.12 -14.42
N LEU A 34 6.50 10.20 -13.49
CA LEU A 34 6.77 10.55 -12.10
C LEU A 34 8.04 11.40 -11.92
N ALA A 35 9.00 11.35 -12.85
CA ALA A 35 10.23 12.14 -12.79
C ALA A 35 9.94 13.63 -12.96
N SER A 36 9.04 13.96 -13.88
CA SER A 36 8.55 15.33 -14.05
C SER A 36 7.76 15.82 -12.84
N LEU A 37 6.93 14.96 -12.23
CA LEU A 37 6.18 15.32 -11.01
C LEU A 37 7.09 15.55 -9.81
N GLU A 38 8.16 14.76 -9.68
CA GLU A 38 9.15 14.94 -8.61
C GLU A 38 9.90 16.27 -8.75
N LYS A 39 10.35 16.62 -9.97
CA LYS A 39 10.97 17.93 -10.25
C LYS A 39 10.05 19.11 -9.91
N LYS A 40 8.74 18.94 -10.08
CA LYS A 40 7.70 19.92 -9.73
C LYS A 40 7.34 19.90 -8.24
N ARG A 41 7.96 19.05 -7.42
CA ARG A 41 7.62 18.82 -6.00
C ARG A 41 6.13 18.44 -5.80
N GLN A 42 5.57 17.69 -6.75
CA GLN A 42 4.22 17.12 -6.65
C GLN A 42 4.22 15.63 -6.31
N PHE A 43 5.38 14.99 -6.41
CA PHE A 43 5.59 13.59 -6.07
C PHE A 43 6.82 13.43 -5.18
N GLY A 44 6.71 12.58 -4.16
CA GLY A 44 7.82 12.18 -3.30
C GLY A 44 7.87 10.67 -3.16
N TYR A 45 9.08 10.13 -3.11
CA TYR A 45 9.32 8.72 -2.83
C TYR A 45 10.06 8.56 -1.50
N VAL A 46 9.52 7.72 -0.63
CA VAL A 46 10.17 7.30 0.62
C VAL A 46 10.67 5.89 0.43
N ASP A 47 11.98 5.72 0.49
CA ASP A 47 12.61 4.41 0.40
C ASP A 47 12.69 3.76 1.77
N ALA A 48 11.84 2.76 1.99
CA ALA A 48 11.78 1.98 3.22
C ALA A 48 12.30 0.54 3.01
N THR A 49 13.02 0.26 1.92
CA THR A 49 13.46 -1.12 1.62
C THR A 49 14.46 -1.66 2.65
N GLU A 50 15.20 -0.80 3.34
CA GLU A 50 16.16 -1.23 4.37
C GLU A 50 15.48 -1.75 5.65
N VAL A 51 14.23 -1.35 5.92
CA VAL A 51 13.47 -1.80 7.10
C VAL A 51 13.40 -3.33 7.15
N ARG A 52 13.24 -3.97 5.99
CA ARG A 52 13.14 -5.43 5.89
C ARG A 52 14.44 -6.15 6.20
N ARG A 53 15.59 -5.48 6.07
CA ARG A 53 16.93 -6.04 6.31
C ARG A 53 17.35 -5.99 7.78
N ILE A 54 16.59 -5.30 8.63
CA ILE A 54 16.87 -5.26 10.06
C ILE A 54 16.69 -6.66 10.66
N PRO A 55 17.75 -7.27 11.22
CA PRO A 55 17.71 -8.62 11.77
C PRO A 55 16.74 -8.71 12.96
N GLU A 56 16.23 -9.90 13.29
CA GLU A 56 15.29 -10.07 14.43
C GLU A 56 15.89 -9.61 15.77
N GLN A 57 17.21 -9.73 15.91
CA GLN A 57 17.98 -9.24 17.04
C GLN A 57 18.94 -8.17 16.53
N ALA A 58 18.69 -6.94 16.95
CA ALA A 58 19.53 -5.80 16.62
C ALA A 58 20.27 -5.31 17.86
N ARG A 59 21.25 -4.41 17.66
CA ARG A 59 22.00 -3.78 18.73
C ARG A 59 22.01 -2.28 18.52
N VAL A 60 21.64 -1.54 19.55
CA VAL A 60 21.89 -0.09 19.63
C VAL A 60 23.08 0.09 20.56
N GLY A 61 24.25 0.35 19.98
CA GLY A 61 25.52 0.27 20.70
C GLY A 61 25.77 -1.13 21.24
N ARG A 62 25.73 -1.29 22.57
CA ARG A 62 25.92 -2.58 23.26
C ARG A 62 24.61 -3.21 23.77
N ILE A 63 23.48 -2.53 23.60
CA ILE A 63 22.19 -2.97 24.16
C ILE A 63 21.48 -3.83 23.11
N PRO A 64 21.17 -5.11 23.40
CA PRO A 64 20.33 -5.93 22.54
C PRO A 64 18.90 -5.39 22.58
N VAL A 65 18.33 -5.22 21.40
CA VAL A 65 16.98 -4.67 21.20
C VAL A 65 16.24 -5.52 20.19
N GLY A 66 14.92 -5.60 20.34
CA GLY A 66 14.06 -6.31 19.41
C GLY A 66 14.13 -5.63 18.05
N GLY A 67 14.66 -6.33 17.05
CA GLY A 67 14.83 -5.77 15.71
C GLY A 67 13.52 -5.67 14.93
N LYS A 68 12.46 -6.33 15.41
CA LYS A 68 11.10 -6.22 14.86
C LYS A 68 10.52 -4.84 15.17
N GLU A 69 10.58 -4.44 16.44
CA GLU A 69 10.09 -3.17 16.96
C GLU A 69 10.92 -2.01 16.40
N LEU A 70 12.24 -2.17 16.33
CA LEU A 70 13.10 -1.16 15.68
C LEU A 70 12.77 -0.97 14.20
N GLY A 71 12.50 -2.05 13.47
CA GLY A 71 12.12 -1.93 12.07
C GLY A 71 10.80 -1.18 11.88
N LEU A 72 9.81 -1.45 12.74
CA LEU A 72 8.55 -0.72 12.74
C LEU A 72 8.75 0.77 13.08
N ALA A 73 9.52 1.07 14.13
CA ALA A 73 9.81 2.45 14.54
C ALA A 73 10.52 3.23 13.42
N ASN A 74 11.52 2.62 12.76
CA ASN A 74 12.22 3.22 11.64
C ASN A 74 11.29 3.44 10.43
N LEU A 75 10.36 2.51 10.15
CA LEU A 75 9.36 2.71 9.11
C LEU A 75 8.46 3.92 9.42
N ILE A 76 7.95 4.00 10.64
CA ILE A 76 7.11 5.11 11.09
C ILE A 76 7.83 6.46 10.96
N GLU A 77 9.09 6.52 11.39
CA GLU A 77 9.93 7.72 11.27
C GLU A 77 10.13 8.14 9.81
N LEU A 78 10.51 7.21 8.93
CA LEU A 78 10.67 7.47 7.50
C LEU A 78 9.37 7.94 6.84
N MET A 79 8.24 7.33 7.22
CA MET A 79 6.91 7.74 6.77
C MET A 79 6.62 9.18 7.18
N GLN A 80 6.75 9.50 8.48
CA GLN A 80 6.48 10.83 9.02
C GLN A 80 7.35 11.89 8.33
N GLU A 81 8.66 11.66 8.25
CA GLU A 81 9.56 12.58 7.56
C GLU A 81 9.17 12.83 6.10
N GLY A 82 8.85 11.76 5.36
CA GLY A 82 8.47 11.85 3.96
C GLY A 82 7.16 12.59 3.74
N ILE A 83 6.18 12.34 4.62
CA ILE A 83 4.89 12.99 4.62
C ILE A 83 5.04 14.48 4.95
N GLU A 84 5.78 14.84 6.00
CA GLU A 84 5.99 16.23 6.41
C GLU A 84 6.66 17.05 5.31
N LYS A 85 7.69 16.50 4.66
CA LYS A 85 8.47 17.18 3.59
C LYS A 85 7.61 17.62 2.40
N LEU A 86 6.51 16.92 2.09
CA LEU A 86 5.67 17.17 0.91
C LEU A 86 4.23 17.62 1.25
N SER A 87 3.78 17.42 2.49
CA SER A 87 2.40 17.65 2.93
C SER A 87 1.37 17.09 1.93
N PRO A 88 1.44 15.79 1.59
CA PRO A 88 0.66 15.21 0.51
C PRO A 88 -0.84 15.15 0.82
N LYS A 89 -1.65 15.16 -0.24
CA LYS A 89 -3.08 14.82 -0.16
C LYS A 89 -3.36 13.34 -0.45
N ARG A 90 -2.36 12.63 -1.00
CA ARG A 90 -2.43 11.21 -1.36
C ARG A 90 -1.19 10.47 -0.88
N ILE A 91 -1.37 9.35 -0.19
CA ILE A 91 -0.27 8.53 0.30
C ILE A 91 -0.48 7.10 -0.16
N VAL A 92 0.57 6.45 -0.66
CA VAL A 92 0.59 5.01 -0.92
C VAL A 92 1.68 4.38 -0.08
N LEU A 93 1.37 3.30 0.63
CA LEU A 93 2.34 2.44 1.31
C LEU A 93 2.33 1.06 0.66
N ASP A 94 3.44 0.69 0.02
CA ASP A 94 3.56 -0.52 -0.79
C ASP A 94 4.80 -1.36 -0.42
N SER A 95 4.69 -2.49 0.28
CA SER A 95 3.47 -3.11 0.83
C SER A 95 3.69 -3.46 2.29
N ILE A 96 2.59 -3.57 3.04
CA ILE A 96 2.66 -4.03 4.44
C ILE A 96 2.78 -5.57 4.55
N SER A 97 2.86 -6.28 3.43
CA SER A 97 2.94 -7.75 3.38
C SER A 97 4.15 -8.29 4.15
N ASP A 98 5.28 -7.58 4.10
CA ASP A 98 6.51 -7.97 4.81
C ASP A 98 6.32 -8.02 6.35
N LEU A 99 5.32 -7.30 6.88
CA LEU A 99 4.97 -7.36 8.31
C LEU A 99 4.41 -8.72 8.71
N VAL A 100 3.82 -9.48 7.79
CA VAL A 100 3.31 -10.83 8.05
C VAL A 100 4.46 -11.76 8.44
N PHE A 101 5.60 -11.66 7.75
CA PHE A 101 6.77 -12.47 8.04
C PHE A 101 7.52 -11.97 9.28
N ARG A 102 7.57 -10.65 9.50
CA ARG A 102 8.23 -10.07 10.67
C ARG A 102 7.46 -10.38 11.97
N PHE A 103 6.14 -10.28 11.94
CA PHE A 103 5.23 -10.54 13.06
C PHE A 103 4.33 -11.74 12.74
N PRO A 104 4.81 -12.99 12.94
CA PRO A 104 4.03 -14.18 12.60
C PRO A 104 2.80 -14.34 13.49
N ARG A 105 2.92 -13.93 14.75
CA ARG A 105 1.85 -13.96 15.75
C ARG A 105 0.89 -12.80 15.54
N ILE A 106 -0.40 -13.09 15.52
CA ILE A 106 -1.44 -12.08 15.22
C ILE A 106 -1.57 -11.03 16.32
N GLU A 107 -1.29 -11.42 17.57
CA GLU A 107 -1.24 -10.56 18.74
C GLU A 107 -0.12 -9.52 18.68
N GLU A 108 0.95 -9.76 17.91
CA GLU A 108 2.01 -8.78 17.65
C GLU A 108 1.74 -8.00 16.37
N ARG A 109 1.27 -8.70 15.32
CA ARG A 109 1.05 -8.11 14.00
C ARG A 109 -0.06 -7.06 13.99
N ARG A 110 -1.16 -7.31 14.72
CA ARG A 110 -2.30 -6.38 14.74
C ARG A 110 -1.92 -5.02 15.33
N PRO A 111 -1.26 -4.93 16.51
CA PRO A 111 -0.73 -3.66 17.00
C PRO A 111 0.21 -2.97 16.01
N ALA A 112 1.15 -3.71 15.40
CA ALA A 112 2.09 -3.11 14.44
C ALA A 112 1.41 -2.48 13.23
N ILE A 113 0.37 -3.12 12.69
CA ILE A 113 -0.42 -2.55 11.58
C ILE A 113 -1.27 -1.36 12.06
N LEU A 114 -1.78 -1.42 13.30
CA LEU A 114 -2.54 -0.30 13.88
C LEU A 114 -1.67 0.96 13.97
N ASP A 115 -0.43 0.86 14.45
CA ASP A 115 0.48 2.02 14.55
C ASP A 115 0.68 2.69 13.19
N ILE A 116 0.85 1.90 12.13
CA ILE A 116 0.98 2.40 10.74
C ILE A 116 -0.32 3.09 10.28
N VAL A 117 -1.47 2.47 10.54
CA VAL A 117 -2.78 3.03 10.16
C VAL A 117 -3.05 4.34 10.90
N GLU A 118 -2.72 4.44 12.18
CA GLU A 118 -2.88 5.66 12.99
C GLU A 118 -2.01 6.81 12.45
N VAL A 119 -0.75 6.53 12.09
CA VAL A 119 0.11 7.53 11.42
C VAL A 119 -0.56 8.03 10.15
N LEU A 120 -1.00 7.13 9.28
CA LEU A 120 -1.65 7.49 8.01
C LEU A 120 -2.95 8.28 8.22
N GLN A 121 -3.80 7.88 9.17
CA GLN A 121 -5.04 8.57 9.49
C GLN A 121 -4.78 9.98 10.05
N SER A 122 -3.75 10.16 10.88
CA SER A 122 -3.40 11.45 11.46
C SER A 122 -3.03 12.52 10.42
N THR A 123 -2.62 12.11 9.20
CA THR A 123 -2.24 13.03 8.13
C THR A 123 -3.42 13.80 7.52
N GLY A 124 -4.64 13.27 7.64
CA GLY A 124 -5.82 13.76 6.92
C GLY A 124 -5.75 13.57 5.39
N ALA A 125 -4.75 12.85 4.87
CA ALA A 125 -4.62 12.51 3.46
C ALA A 125 -5.43 11.26 3.09
N THR A 126 -5.76 11.10 1.81
CA THR A 126 -6.29 9.83 1.31
C THR A 126 -5.16 8.81 1.19
N CYS A 127 -5.23 7.73 1.95
CA CYS A 127 -4.17 6.73 2.04
C CYS A 127 -4.57 5.40 1.41
N LEU A 128 -3.65 4.78 0.68
CA LEU A 128 -3.77 3.43 0.16
C LEU A 128 -2.65 2.58 0.74
N LEU A 129 -3.01 1.42 1.29
CA LEU A 129 -2.06 0.40 1.72
C LEU A 129 -2.25 -0.83 0.83
N THR A 130 -1.16 -1.46 0.43
CA THR A 130 -1.22 -2.74 -0.30
C THR A 130 -0.81 -3.88 0.63
N SER A 131 -1.51 -5.01 0.50
CA SER A 131 -1.12 -6.27 1.13
C SER A 131 -1.43 -7.44 0.21
N GLU A 132 -0.64 -8.51 0.33
CA GLU A 132 -0.84 -9.74 -0.42
C GLU A 132 -1.97 -10.59 0.20
N LEU A 133 -2.76 -11.23 -0.67
CA LEU A 133 -3.77 -12.19 -0.23
C LEU A 133 -3.10 -13.53 0.10
N LEU A 134 -3.25 -13.99 1.35
CA LEU A 134 -2.79 -15.32 1.76
C LEU A 134 -3.63 -16.47 1.16
N SER A 135 -4.88 -16.18 0.77
CA SER A 135 -5.79 -17.14 0.14
C SER A 135 -6.86 -16.42 -0.65
N THR A 136 -7.28 -17.02 -1.77
CA THR A 136 -8.27 -16.46 -2.71
C THR A 136 -9.64 -17.15 -2.65
N GLY A 137 -9.81 -18.14 -1.76
CA GLY A 137 -11.07 -18.89 -1.63
C GLY A 137 -12.18 -18.12 -0.91
N GLU A 138 -13.43 -18.56 -1.09
CA GLU A 138 -14.61 -17.97 -0.43
C GLU A 138 -14.52 -18.05 1.11
N ASN A 139 -13.91 -19.12 1.62
CA ASN A 139 -13.69 -19.33 3.05
C ASN A 139 -12.37 -18.72 3.56
N ARG A 140 -11.84 -17.69 2.89
CA ARG A 140 -10.61 -17.04 3.34
C ARG A 140 -10.81 -16.44 4.73
N ARG A 141 -9.76 -16.51 5.55
CA ARG A 141 -9.71 -15.79 6.81
C ARG A 141 -9.41 -14.33 6.53
N LEU A 142 -10.16 -13.44 7.18
CA LEU A 142 -9.88 -12.01 7.15
C LEU A 142 -8.55 -11.73 7.85
N GLN A 143 -7.73 -10.90 7.22
CA GLN A 143 -6.43 -10.47 7.75
C GLN A 143 -6.60 -9.25 8.67
N PRO A 144 -5.71 -9.02 9.65
CA PRO A 144 -5.81 -7.89 10.59
C PRO A 144 -6.00 -6.53 9.92
N GLU A 145 -5.25 -6.25 8.86
CA GLU A 145 -5.31 -5.00 8.10
C GLU A 145 -6.70 -4.73 7.51
N GLU A 146 -7.44 -5.79 7.14
CA GLU A 146 -8.78 -5.64 6.57
C GLU A 146 -9.81 -5.20 7.60
N TYR A 147 -9.60 -5.51 8.88
CA TYR A 147 -10.45 -5.02 9.97
C TYR A 147 -10.15 -3.56 10.29
N LEU A 148 -8.87 -3.18 10.24
CA LEU A 148 -8.38 -1.84 10.58
C LEU A 148 -8.69 -0.81 9.49
N ALA A 149 -8.62 -1.20 8.21
CA ALA A 149 -8.88 -0.29 7.10
C ALA A 149 -10.35 0.16 7.05
N GLU A 150 -10.62 1.38 6.61
CA GLU A 150 -12.01 1.87 6.42
C GLU A 150 -12.65 1.34 5.13
N GLY A 151 -11.82 1.09 4.12
CA GLY A 151 -12.19 0.47 2.85
C GLY A 151 -11.25 -0.68 2.50
N VAL A 152 -11.77 -1.67 1.79
CA VAL A 152 -10.99 -2.83 1.33
C VAL A 152 -11.35 -3.13 -0.11
N ILE A 153 -10.35 -3.06 -0.98
CA ILE A 153 -10.42 -3.39 -2.40
C ILE A 153 -9.62 -4.67 -2.62
N MET A 154 -10.26 -5.71 -3.13
CA MET A 154 -9.64 -6.98 -3.43
C MET A 154 -9.34 -7.09 -4.92
N LEU A 155 -8.10 -7.41 -5.25
CA LEU A 155 -7.68 -7.82 -6.60
C LEU A 155 -7.45 -9.33 -6.60
N ARG A 156 -8.09 -10.06 -7.52
CA ARG A 156 -7.98 -11.52 -7.62
C ARG A 156 -7.88 -11.99 -9.05
N ILE A 157 -7.19 -13.11 -9.25
CA ILE A 157 -7.27 -13.90 -10.48
C ILE A 157 -8.23 -15.06 -10.20
N VAL A 158 -9.34 -15.11 -10.93
CA VAL A 158 -10.31 -16.20 -10.84
C VAL A 158 -10.05 -17.26 -11.92
N ARG A 159 -10.91 -18.28 -12.00
CA ARG A 159 -10.82 -19.35 -13.00
C ARG A 159 -10.63 -18.78 -14.41
N LYS A 160 -9.83 -19.46 -15.23
CA LYS A 160 -9.44 -19.05 -16.60
C LYS A 160 -8.54 -17.80 -16.67
N GLY A 161 -7.93 -17.37 -15.57
CA GLY A 161 -6.94 -16.28 -15.57
C GLY A 161 -7.54 -14.87 -15.61
N VAL A 162 -8.85 -14.75 -15.44
CA VAL A 162 -9.55 -13.45 -15.46
C VAL A 162 -9.20 -12.68 -14.19
N ARG A 163 -8.68 -11.45 -14.36
CA ARG A 163 -8.41 -10.51 -13.26
C ARG A 163 -9.70 -9.81 -12.85
N THR A 164 -9.94 -9.72 -11.56
CA THR A 164 -11.16 -9.16 -10.97
C THR A 164 -10.84 -8.18 -9.86
N ILE A 165 -11.60 -7.09 -9.79
CA ILE A 165 -11.57 -6.09 -8.72
C ILE A 165 -12.91 -6.13 -8.00
N GLN A 166 -12.88 -6.11 -6.67
CA GLN A 166 -14.08 -6.13 -5.85
C GLN A 166 -13.90 -5.22 -4.64
N ILE A 167 -14.90 -4.39 -4.34
CA ILE A 167 -14.93 -3.63 -3.09
C ILE A 167 -15.64 -4.50 -2.04
N SER A 168 -14.89 -5.00 -1.05
CA SER A 168 -15.47 -5.82 0.02
C SER A 168 -16.03 -4.99 1.16
N LYS A 169 -15.47 -3.79 1.36
CA LYS A 169 -15.89 -2.84 2.39
C LYS A 169 -15.57 -1.42 1.95
N MET A 170 -16.45 -0.48 2.27
CA MET A 170 -16.17 0.96 2.27
C MET A 170 -17.11 1.63 3.27
N ARG A 171 -16.59 2.03 4.43
CA ARG A 171 -17.43 2.63 5.49
C ARG A 171 -17.98 3.98 5.03
N GLY A 172 -19.23 4.26 5.43
CA GLY A 172 -19.87 5.56 5.17
C GLY A 172 -20.35 5.79 3.74
N THR A 173 -20.26 4.80 2.85
CA THR A 173 -20.73 4.95 1.46
C THR A 173 -21.35 3.67 0.90
N LYS A 174 -22.20 3.83 -0.12
CA LYS A 174 -22.73 2.70 -0.89
C LYS A 174 -21.68 2.24 -1.89
N ILE A 175 -21.61 0.93 -2.11
CA ILE A 175 -20.63 0.31 -3.00
C ILE A 175 -21.28 -0.75 -3.89
N ASP A 176 -20.69 -0.94 -5.06
CA ASP A 176 -20.89 -2.16 -5.85
C ASP A 176 -20.02 -3.27 -5.25
N THR A 177 -20.66 -4.28 -4.69
CA THR A 177 -20.00 -5.43 -4.05
C THR A 177 -19.71 -6.56 -5.03
N ALA A 178 -20.18 -6.47 -6.28
CA ALA A 178 -19.94 -7.49 -7.29
C ALA A 178 -18.47 -7.45 -7.74
N PRO A 179 -17.83 -8.61 -7.97
CA PRO A 179 -16.53 -8.64 -8.63
C PRO A 179 -16.69 -8.19 -10.08
N ARG A 180 -15.89 -7.21 -10.50
CA ARG A 180 -15.82 -6.70 -11.88
C ARG A 180 -14.52 -7.15 -12.54
N PRO A 181 -14.53 -7.60 -13.80
CA PRO A 181 -13.29 -7.89 -14.49
C PRO A 181 -12.51 -6.58 -14.75
N PHE A 182 -11.19 -6.68 -14.79
CA PHE A 182 -10.34 -5.57 -15.19
C PHE A 182 -9.19 -6.05 -16.06
N VAL A 183 -8.68 -5.15 -16.89
CA VAL A 183 -7.46 -5.36 -17.69
C VAL A 183 -6.43 -4.30 -17.33
N ILE A 184 -5.16 -4.64 -17.53
CA ILE A 184 -4.06 -3.67 -17.43
C ILE A 184 -3.63 -3.39 -18.86
N ARG A 185 -3.76 -2.14 -19.28
CA ARG A 185 -3.31 -1.63 -20.59
C ARG A 185 -2.14 -0.69 -20.39
N ASP A 186 -1.66 -0.11 -21.48
CA ASP A 186 -0.55 0.84 -21.51
C ASP A 186 -0.83 2.12 -20.68
N ASN A 187 -2.08 2.42 -20.34
CA ASN A 187 -2.47 3.54 -19.47
C ASN A 187 -2.90 3.11 -18.05
N GLY A 188 -2.65 1.85 -17.67
CA GLY A 188 -2.96 1.31 -16.35
C GLY A 188 -4.22 0.44 -16.30
N ILE A 189 -4.91 0.46 -15.16
CA ILE A 189 -6.07 -0.41 -14.88
C ILE A 189 -7.33 0.15 -15.53
N GLU A 190 -8.01 -0.69 -16.33
CA GLU A 190 -9.34 -0.44 -16.86
C GLU A 190 -10.34 -1.46 -16.28
N VAL A 191 -11.35 -0.96 -15.55
CA VAL A 191 -12.39 -1.80 -14.95
C VAL A 191 -13.60 -1.89 -15.87
N LEU A 192 -13.97 -3.11 -16.23
CA LEU A 192 -15.11 -3.41 -17.10
C LEU A 192 -16.40 -3.44 -16.26
N ALA A 193 -16.84 -2.27 -15.81
CA ALA A 193 -17.88 -2.12 -14.78
C ALA A 193 -19.26 -2.69 -15.14
N ARG A 194 -19.52 -2.94 -16.44
CA ARG A 194 -20.78 -3.51 -16.93
C ARG A 194 -20.71 -5.02 -17.17
N GLU A 195 -19.53 -5.60 -17.07
CA GLU A 195 -19.34 -7.03 -17.26
C GLU A 195 -19.48 -7.78 -15.93
N GLU A 196 -19.89 -9.03 -16.04
CA GLU A 196 -20.03 -9.94 -14.91
C GLU A 196 -19.08 -11.12 -15.09
N VAL A 197 -18.48 -11.55 -13.98
CA VAL A 197 -17.46 -12.61 -13.98
C VAL A 197 -18.08 -14.01 -14.13
N TYR A 198 -19.37 -14.16 -13.77
CA TYR A 198 -20.08 -15.44 -13.72
C TYR A 198 -21.25 -15.55 -14.69
N ALA A 199 -21.27 -14.72 -15.74
CA ALA A 199 -22.25 -14.82 -16.83
C ALA A 199 -22.01 -16.05 -17.72
#